data_AF-A0A7C5BQQ0-F1
#
_entry.id   AF-A0A7C5BQQ0-F1
#
_cell.length_a   1.000
_cell.length_b   1.000
_cell.length_c   1.000
_cell.angle_alpha   90.00
_cell.angle_beta   90.00
_cell.angle_gamma   90.00
#
_symmetry.space_group_name_H-M   'P 1'
#
loop_
_entity.id
_entity.type
_entity.pdbx_description
1 polymer ?
#
loop_
_entity_poly.entity_id
_entity_poly.type
_entity_poly.pdbx_seq_one_letter_code
_entity_poly.pdbx_strand_id
1 'polypeptide(L)'
;VTVHWGNGWLAIAEPSAQLEAARSILQEHGNYDWLTQNGSFVILNNGIEFATTYFIMLMTLFFIGAGNYVSADYWIAKKYSNC
;
A
#
# COMPACT_ATOMS: atom_id res chain seq x y z
N VAL A 1 -4.88 -14.19 11.25
CA VAL A 1 -3.42 -14.18 11.51
C VAL A 1 -2.88 -12.93 10.83
N THR A 2 -2.36 -11.97 11.60
CA THR A 2 -1.69 -10.80 11.05
C THR A 2 -0.46 -11.28 10.27
N VAL A 3 -0.38 -10.96 8.98
CA VAL A 3 0.64 -11.44 8.03
C VAL A 3 2.07 -10.96 8.34
N HIS A 4 2.27 -10.30 9.48
CA HIS A 4 3.45 -9.50 9.82
C HIS A 4 4.53 -10.25 10.60
N TRP A 5 4.16 -11.22 11.44
CA TRP A 5 5.13 -11.80 12.37
C TRP A 5 6.13 -12.75 11.70
N GLY A 6 5.79 -13.31 10.53
CA GLY A 6 6.62 -14.29 9.84
C GLY A 6 7.63 -13.72 8.84
N ASN A 7 7.33 -12.56 8.22
CA ASN A 7 8.03 -12.12 7.00
C ASN A 7 9.04 -10.97 7.21
N GLY A 8 9.14 -10.42 8.43
CA GLY A 8 10.10 -9.38 8.78
C GLY A 8 9.78 -7.99 8.19
N TRP A 9 10.76 -7.08 8.25
CA TRP A 9 10.61 -5.67 7.82
C TRP A 9 10.58 -5.48 6.30
N LEU A 10 11.07 -6.44 5.52
CA LEU A 10 11.22 -6.29 4.08
C LEU A 10 9.86 -6.24 3.38
N ALA A 11 9.65 -5.13 2.67
CA ALA A 11 8.47 -4.87 1.85
C ALA A 11 8.24 -5.95 0.78
N ILE A 12 9.31 -6.22 0.04
CA ILE A 12 9.35 -7.17 -1.07
C ILE A 12 9.96 -8.46 -0.54
N ALA A 13 9.37 -9.60 -0.87
CA ALA A 13 9.92 -10.89 -0.54
C ALA A 13 11.30 -11.07 -1.20
N GLU A 14 12.24 -11.67 -0.47
CA GLU A 14 13.48 -12.11 -1.07
C GLU A 14 13.21 -13.15 -2.18
N PRO A 15 14.13 -13.30 -3.16
CA PRO A 15 13.99 -14.32 -4.19
C PRO A 15 13.72 -15.69 -3.57
N SER A 16 12.59 -16.29 -3.94
CA SER A 16 12.14 -17.57 -3.41
C SER A 16 11.88 -18.55 -4.54
N ALA A 17 11.96 -19.85 -4.23
CA ALA A 17 11.61 -20.89 -5.20
C ALA A 17 10.18 -20.74 -5.75
N GLN A 18 9.26 -20.17 -4.96
CA GLN A 18 7.90 -19.87 -5.42
C GLN A 18 7.87 -18.71 -6.43
N LEU A 19 8.63 -17.64 -6.19
CA LEU A 19 8.71 -16.52 -7.14
C LEU A 19 9.31 -16.98 -8.47
N GLU A 20 10.38 -17.77 -8.42
CA GLU A 20 11.04 -18.29 -9.62
C GLU A 20 10.14 -19.27 -10.39
N ALA A 21 9.45 -20.18 -9.70
CA ALA A 21 8.47 -21.06 -10.35
C ALA A 21 7.30 -20.28 -10.97
N ALA A 22 6.81 -19.22 -10.31
CA ALA A 22 5.78 -18.36 -10.89
C ALA A 22 6.30 -17.66 -12.16
N ARG A 23 7.54 -17.16 -12.14
CA ARG A 23 8.16 -16.52 -13.32
C ARG A 23 8.34 -17.51 -14.46
N SER A 24 8.79 -18.74 -14.19
CA SER A 24 8.97 -19.75 -15.25
C SER A 24 7.66 -20.10 -15.92
N ILE A 25 6.56 -20.25 -15.15
CA ILE A 25 5.22 -20.49 -15.69
C ILE A 25 4.77 -19.32 -16.59
N LEU A 26 5.00 -18.08 -16.16
CA LEU A 26 4.64 -16.89 -16.94
C LEU A 26 5.48 -16.77 -18.22
N GLN A 27 6.73 -17.22 -18.20
CA GLN A 27 7.61 -17.27 -19.37
C GLN A 27 7.20 -18.37 -20.35
N GLU A 28 6.81 -19.54 -19.85
CA GLU A 28 6.46 -20.70 -20.68
C GLU A 28 5.05 -20.58 -21.30
N HIS A 29 4.10 -20.00 -20.56
CA HIS A 29 2.68 -20.00 -20.94
C HIS A 29 2.07 -18.62 -21.20
N GLY A 30 2.81 -17.53 -20.94
CA GLY A 30 2.32 -16.16 -21.10
C GLY A 30 3.11 -15.34 -22.12
N ASN A 31 2.58 -14.17 -22.49
CA ASN A 31 3.36 -13.17 -23.21
C ASN A 31 4.21 -12.38 -22.20
N TYR A 32 5.37 -12.95 -21.84
CA TYR A 32 6.20 -12.41 -20.76
C TYR A 32 6.69 -10.97 -21.03
N ASP A 33 7.03 -10.64 -22.27
CA ASP A 33 7.47 -9.28 -22.65
C ASP A 33 6.36 -8.25 -22.42
N TRP A 34 5.13 -8.57 -22.81
CA TRP A 34 3.98 -7.72 -22.52
C TRP A 34 3.67 -7.65 -21.03
N LEU A 35 3.70 -8.80 -20.34
CA LEU A 35 3.40 -8.90 -18.91
C LEU A 35 4.39 -8.15 -18.02
N THR A 36 5.65 -8.02 -18.47
CA THR A 36 6.72 -7.33 -17.73
C THR A 36 7.07 -5.94 -18.25
N GLN A 37 6.31 -5.42 -19.22
CA GLN A 37 6.57 -4.12 -19.85
C GLN A 37 6.64 -2.96 -18.84
N ASN A 38 5.80 -2.98 -17.81
CA ASN A 38 5.73 -1.94 -16.78
C ASN A 38 6.55 -2.25 -15.53
N GLY A 39 7.22 -3.41 -15.47
CA GLY A 39 7.99 -3.85 -14.32
C GLY A 39 7.99 -5.37 -14.14
N SER A 40 8.91 -5.87 -13.30
CA SER A 40 8.98 -7.28 -12.96
C SER A 40 7.91 -7.66 -11.93
N PHE A 41 7.44 -8.91 -12.00
CA PHE A 41 6.63 -9.52 -10.95
C PHE A 41 7.44 -9.68 -9.66
N VAL A 42 6.79 -9.38 -8.54
CA VAL A 42 7.33 -9.51 -7.18
C VAL A 42 6.24 -9.99 -6.24
N ILE A 43 6.62 -10.67 -5.16
CA ILE A 43 5.71 -11.00 -4.06
C ILE A 43 5.85 -9.92 -2.98
N LEU A 44 4.73 -9.29 -2.61
CA LEU A 44 4.68 -8.25 -1.60
C LEU A 44 4.26 -8.87 -0.26
N ASN A 45 5.16 -8.83 0.73
CA ASN A 45 4.90 -9.42 2.05
C ASN A 45 4.09 -8.49 2.97
N ASN A 46 4.34 -7.18 2.85
CA ASN A 46 3.83 -6.17 3.79
C ASN A 46 2.81 -5.21 3.12
N GLY A 47 1.93 -5.77 2.29
CA GLY A 47 0.98 -4.97 1.50
C GLY A 47 -0.02 -4.18 2.34
N ILE A 48 -0.45 -4.72 3.49
CA ILE A 48 -1.42 -4.05 4.35
C ILE A 48 -0.77 -2.92 5.18
N GLU A 49 0.51 -3.01 5.54
CA GLU A 49 1.23 -1.91 6.20
C GLU A 49 1.37 -0.73 5.25
N PHE A 50 1.76 -0.97 3.99
CA PHE A 50 1.79 0.11 3.00
C PHE A 50 0.43 0.78 2.87
N ALA A 51 -0.63 -0.01 2.66
CA ALA A 51 -1.99 0.51 2.57
C ALA A 51 -2.36 1.33 3.81
N THR A 52 -2.02 0.86 5.00
CA THR A 52 -2.30 1.55 6.28
C THR A 52 -1.50 2.84 6.41
N THR A 53 -0.21 2.84 6.06
CA THR A 53 0.64 4.04 6.09
C THR A 53 0.09 5.12 5.14
N TYR A 54 -0.21 4.76 3.90
CA TYR A 54 -0.80 5.70 2.94
C TYR A 54 -2.19 6.16 3.39
N PHE A 55 -2.99 5.27 3.97
CA PHE A 55 -4.29 5.61 4.54
C PHE A 55 -4.17 6.63 5.68
N ILE A 56 -3.20 6.46 6.59
CA ILE A 56 -2.95 7.42 7.67
C ILE A 56 -2.48 8.76 7.09
N MET A 57 -1.55 8.77 6.12
CA MET A 57 -1.13 10.00 5.45
C MET A 57 -2.32 10.72 4.78
N LEU A 58 -3.23 9.97 4.15
CA LEU A 58 -4.46 10.50 3.60
C LEU A 58 -5.38 11.07 4.70
N MET A 59 -5.55 10.39 5.84
CA MET A 59 -6.29 10.92 6.98
C MET A 59 -5.66 12.22 7.50
N THR A 60 -4.33 12.30 7.59
CA THR A 60 -3.63 13.54 7.96
C THR A 60 -4.00 14.69 7.01
N LEU A 61 -4.14 14.45 5.71
CA LEU A 61 -4.61 15.49 4.78
C LEU A 61 -6.06 15.91 5.08
N PHE A 62 -6.95 14.97 5.42
CA PHE A 62 -8.33 15.27 5.77
C PHE A 62 -8.50 16.04 7.08
N PHE A 63 -7.64 15.83 8.08
CA PHE A 63 -7.81 16.40 9.43
C PHE A 63 -6.78 17.49 9.80
N ILE A 64 -5.67 17.60 9.08
CA ILE A 64 -4.58 18.53 9.41
C ILE A 64 -4.15 19.32 8.18
N GLY A 65 -4.08 18.68 7.01
CA GLY A 65 -3.48 19.26 5.81
C GLY A 65 -4.38 20.19 4.98
N ALA A 66 -5.71 20.10 5.06
CA ALA A 66 -6.62 20.84 4.16
C ALA A 66 -7.02 22.25 4.64
N GLY A 67 -6.76 22.60 5.90
CA GLY A 67 -7.22 23.87 6.51
C GLY A 67 -8.74 24.10 6.36
N ASN A 68 -9.17 25.37 6.34
CA ASN A 68 -10.58 25.78 6.42
C ASN A 68 -11.53 25.30 5.29
N TYR A 69 -11.03 24.60 4.27
CA TYR A 69 -11.84 24.21 3.10
C TYR A 69 -12.40 22.79 3.19
N VAL A 70 -11.62 21.81 3.67
CA VAL A 70 -12.04 20.39 3.71
C VAL A 70 -11.81 19.77 5.08
N SER A 71 -11.16 20.47 6.01
CA SER A 71 -10.75 19.84 7.27
C SER A 71 -11.94 19.62 8.21
N ALA A 72 -12.16 18.37 8.62
CA ALA A 72 -13.29 18.02 9.48
C ALA A 72 -13.12 18.63 10.89
N ASP A 73 -11.88 18.78 11.36
CA ASP A 73 -11.54 19.47 12.61
C ASP A 73 -11.97 20.94 12.59
N TYR A 74 -11.81 21.67 11.47
CA TYR A 74 -12.25 23.06 11.35
C TYR A 74 -13.77 23.18 11.46
N TRP A 75 -14.51 22.31 10.77
CA TRP A 75 -15.98 22.33 10.81
C TRP A 75 -16.54 21.90 12.17
N ILE A 76 -15.91 20.93 12.84
CA ILE A 76 -16.25 20.52 14.20
C ILE A 76 -15.97 21.67 15.17
N ALA A 77 -14.78 22.26 15.14
CA ALA A 77 -14.41 23.38 16.00
C ALA A 77 -15.36 24.57 15.80
N LYS A 78 -15.60 24.99 14.55
CA LYS A 78 -16.53 26.10 14.21
C LYS A 78 -17.96 25.85 14.71
N LYS A 79 -18.43 24.60 14.72
CA LYS A 79 -19.78 24.25 15.18
C LYS A 79 -19.91 24.31 16.71
N TYR A 80 -18.86 23.96 17.45
CA TYR A 80 -18.87 23.98 18.92
C TYR A 80 -18.35 25.30 19.53
N SER A 81 -17.66 26.14 18.77
CA SER A 81 -17.18 27.45 19.23
C SER A 81 -18.21 28.59 19.11
N ASN A 82 -19.38 28.34 18.49
CA ASN A 82 -20.50 29.29 18.38
C ASN A 82 -21.56 29.11 19.49
N CYS A 83 -21.22 28.43 20.60
CA CYS A 83 -22.03 28.35 21.81
C CYS A 83 -21.47 29.28 22.89
#